data_AF-A0A167JU15-F1
#
_entry.id   AF-A0A167JU15-F1
#
_cell.length_a   1.000
_cell.length_b   1.000
_cell.length_c   1.000
_cell.angle_alpha   90.00
_cell.angle_beta   90.00
_cell.angle_gamma   90.00
#
_symmetry.space_group_name_H-M   'P 1'
#
loop_
_entity.id
_entity.type
_entity.pdbx_description
1 polymer ?
#
loop_
_entity_poly.entity_id
_entity_poly.type
_entity_poly.pdbx_seq_one_letter_code
_entity_poly.pdbx_strand_id
1 'polypeptide(L)'
;MAQNVVKHCSLWIVFSFFYLSGLQMAVIMSIDGQTEPTLWQTLLYTFLYNVLIGHLVTKYEKLWPFLASIVISVFGIIGFGVFFGDKLAGYSNELLIGLVLSLPFATFLVNELKSRHQEQQS
;
A
#
# COMPACT_ATOMS: atom_id res chain seq x y z
N MET A 1 27.87 -0.13 -0.60
CA MET A 1 26.77 0.75 -1.07
C MET A 1 25.75 -0.02 -1.91
N ALA A 2 26.15 -0.67 -3.01
CA ALA A 2 25.25 -1.48 -3.86
C ALA A 2 24.54 -2.65 -3.11
N GLN A 3 25.24 -3.35 -2.22
CA GLN A 3 24.67 -4.49 -1.48
C GLN A 3 23.50 -4.11 -0.56
N ASN A 4 23.53 -2.92 0.05
CA ASN A 4 22.39 -2.44 0.86
C ASN A 4 21.20 -2.10 -0.05
N VAL A 5 21.42 -1.41 -1.16
CA VAL A 5 20.36 -1.05 -2.10
C VAL A 5 19.66 -2.30 -2.65
N VAL A 6 20.43 -3.31 -3.06
CA VAL A 6 19.87 -4.59 -3.56
C VAL A 6 19.04 -5.29 -2.48
N LYS A 7 19.50 -5.28 -1.23
CA LYS A 7 18.76 -5.86 -0.11
C LYS A 7 17.43 -5.14 0.13
N HIS A 8 17.42 -3.81 0.13
CA HIS A 8 16.21 -3.01 0.32
C HIS A 8 15.23 -3.19 -0.86
N CYS A 9 15.70 -3.15 -2.10
CA CYS A 9 14.86 -3.39 -3.28
C CYS A 9 14.25 -4.80 -3.28
N SER A 10 15.02 -5.82 -2.91
CA SER A 10 14.49 -7.19 -2.80
C SER A 10 13.41 -7.31 -1.72
N LEU A 11 13.58 -6.61 -0.59
CA LEU A 11 12.57 -6.57 0.48
C LEU A 11 11.29 -5.87 0.00
N TRP A 12 11.39 -4.81 -0.80
CA TRP A 12 10.21 -4.13 -1.36
C TRP A 12 9.40 -5.06 -2.26
N ILE A 13 10.05 -5.86 -3.10
CA ILE A 13 9.37 -6.81 -3.99
C ILE A 13 8.68 -7.92 -3.17
N VAL A 14 9.37 -8.52 -2.20
CA VAL A 14 8.77 -9.55 -1.33
C VAL A 14 7.58 -8.97 -0.56
N PHE A 15 7.73 -7.75 -0.03
CA PHE A 15 6.66 -7.08 0.70
C PHE A 15 5.50 -6.68 -0.21
N SER A 16 5.73 -6.42 -1.51
CA SER A 16 4.68 -6.17 -2.51
C SER A 16 3.72 -7.35 -2.65
N PHE A 17 4.25 -8.57 -2.64
CA PHE A 17 3.43 -9.78 -2.72
C PHE A 17 2.59 -9.99 -1.46
N PHE A 18 3.17 -9.72 -0.28
CA PHE A 18 2.44 -9.76 0.98
C PHE A 18 1.35 -8.68 1.04
N TYR A 19 1.69 -7.46 0.60
CA TYR A 19 0.78 -6.34 0.47
C TYR A 19 -0.41 -6.68 -0.42
N LEU A 20 -0.18 -7.24 -1.62
CA LEU A 20 -1.25 -7.64 -2.52
C LEU A 20 -2.25 -8.58 -1.85
N SER A 21 -1.75 -9.57 -1.11
CA SER A 21 -2.60 -10.59 -0.48
C SER A 21 -3.53 -9.98 0.57
N GLY A 22 -3.01 -9.10 1.42
CA GLY A 22 -3.85 -8.40 2.40
C GLY A 22 -4.75 -7.33 1.77
N LEU A 23 -4.26 -6.63 0.74
CA LEU A 23 -5.04 -5.64 0.00
C LEU A 23 -6.25 -6.29 -0.68
N GLN A 24 -6.05 -7.42 -1.37
CA GLN A 24 -7.14 -8.16 -2.01
C GLN A 24 -8.22 -8.53 -0.99
N MET A 25 -7.81 -9.01 0.18
CA MET A 25 -8.75 -9.36 1.25
C MET A 25 -9.48 -8.13 1.81
N ALA A 26 -8.79 -7.00 1.96
CA ALA A 26 -9.41 -5.74 2.38
C ALA A 26 -10.44 -5.24 1.35
N VAL A 27 -10.14 -5.36 0.05
CA VAL A 27 -11.07 -5.00 -1.03
C VAL A 27 -12.31 -5.89 -0.98
N ILE A 28 -12.15 -7.21 -0.89
CA ILE A 28 -13.28 -8.15 -0.82
C ILE A 28 -14.15 -7.86 0.41
N MET A 29 -13.55 -7.76 1.60
CA MET A 29 -14.30 -7.45 2.83
C MET A 29 -14.99 -6.08 2.76
N SER A 30 -14.37 -5.10 2.09
CA SER A 30 -15.01 -3.79 1.92
C SER A 30 -16.23 -3.85 1.01
N ILE A 31 -16.21 -4.68 -0.03
CA ILE A 31 -17.34 -4.86 -0.96
C ILE A 31 -18.44 -5.65 -0.26
N ASP A 32 -18.10 -6.77 0.39
CA ASP A 32 -19.07 -7.62 1.11
C ASP A 32 -19.76 -6.88 2.26
N GLY A 33 -19.09 -5.87 2.84
CA GLY A 33 -19.64 -5.02 3.90
C GLY A 33 -20.60 -3.92 3.42
N GLN A 34 -20.75 -3.71 2.12
CA GLN A 34 -21.61 -2.66 1.54
C GLN A 34 -22.89 -3.26 0.96
N THR A 35 -24.04 -2.62 1.19
CA THR A 35 -25.31 -2.99 0.53
C THR A 35 -25.30 -2.63 -0.96
N GLU A 36 -24.67 -1.51 -1.31
CA GLU A 36 -24.45 -1.07 -2.69
C GLU A 36 -22.98 -0.65 -2.83
N PRO A 37 -22.11 -1.51 -3.39
CA PRO A 37 -20.68 -1.23 -3.42
C PRO A 37 -20.38 -0.05 -4.34
N THR A 38 -19.88 1.04 -3.76
CA THR A 38 -19.40 2.20 -4.51
C THR A 38 -17.88 2.28 -4.50
N LEU A 39 -17.31 2.82 -5.57
CA LEU A 39 -15.85 2.96 -5.71
C LEU A 39 -15.26 3.77 -4.55
N TRP A 40 -15.91 4.86 -4.17
CA TRP A 40 -15.44 5.75 -3.11
C TRP A 40 -15.43 5.08 -1.74
N GLN A 41 -16.51 4.39 -1.35
CA GLN A 41 -16.58 3.70 -0.07
C GLN A 41 -15.57 2.54 0.00
N THR A 42 -15.43 1.80 -1.10
CA THR A 42 -14.42 0.72 -1.22
C THR A 42 -13.00 1.27 -1.05
N LEU A 43 -12.67 2.39 -1.71
CA LEU A 43 -11.38 3.06 -1.51
C LEU A 43 -11.19 3.55 -0.07
N LEU A 44 -12.22 4.13 0.54
CA LEU A 44 -12.14 4.64 1.91
C LEU A 44 -11.91 3.52 2.94
N TYR A 45 -12.61 2.39 2.79
CA TYR A 45 -12.43 1.24 3.69
C TYR A 45 -11.07 0.57 3.50
N THR A 46 -10.62 0.42 2.26
CA THR A 46 -9.28 -0.11 1.96
C THR A 46 -8.16 0.86 2.34
N PHE A 47 -8.44 2.16 2.44
CA PHE A 47 -7.47 3.16 2.87
C PHE A 47 -6.93 2.90 4.27
N LEU A 48 -7.76 2.45 5.22
CA LEU A 48 -7.33 2.09 6.57
C LEU A 48 -6.27 0.98 6.55
N TYR A 49 -6.44 -0.03 5.69
CA TYR A 49 -5.42 -1.05 5.48
C TYR A 49 -4.13 -0.42 4.94
N ASN A 50 -4.21 0.48 3.97
CA ASN A 50 -3.03 1.19 3.45
C ASN A 50 -2.34 2.06 4.51
N VAL A 51 -3.07 2.64 5.47
CA VAL A 51 -2.48 3.35 6.63
C VAL A 51 -1.69 2.39 7.51
N LEU A 52 -2.23 1.20 7.80
CA LEU A 52 -1.50 0.18 8.57
C LEU A 52 -0.22 -0.27 7.85
N ILE A 53 -0.31 -0.48 6.53
CA ILE A 53 0.87 -0.83 5.73
C ILE A 53 1.86 0.33 5.68
N GLY A 54 1.41 1.57 5.51
CA GLY A 54 2.25 2.76 5.57
C GLY A 54 2.99 2.90 6.91
N HIS A 55 2.33 2.53 8.02
CA HIS A 55 2.99 2.43 9.33
C HIS A 55 4.10 1.37 9.35
N LEU A 56 3.87 0.18 8.79
CA LEU A 56 4.92 -0.84 8.69
C LEU A 56 6.07 -0.36 7.80
N VAL A 57 5.79 0.23 6.63
CA VAL A 57 6.81 0.74 5.71
C VAL A 57 7.66 1.80 6.40
N THR A 58 7.06 2.80 7.05
CA THR A 58 7.80 3.85 7.78
C THR A 58 8.52 3.36 9.05
N LYS A 59 8.13 2.20 9.58
CA LYS A 59 8.79 1.58 10.74
C LYS A 59 10.03 0.78 10.34
N TYR A 60 9.96 0.02 9.24
CA TYR A 60 11.04 -0.88 8.82
C TYR A 60 11.95 -0.28 7.76
N GLU A 61 11.45 0.63 6.92
CA GLU A 61 12.25 1.32 5.89
C GLU A 61 12.64 2.72 6.37
N LYS A 62 13.88 2.85 6.84
CA LYS A 62 14.42 4.12 7.38
C LYS A 62 15.05 5.03 6.33
N LEU A 63 15.36 4.48 5.15
CA LEU A 63 16.06 5.20 4.09
C LEU A 63 15.06 6.02 3.26
N TRP A 64 14.16 5.35 2.54
CA TRP A 64 13.23 6.00 1.61
C TRP A 64 11.83 5.37 1.69
N PRO A 65 11.09 5.56 2.80
CA PRO A 65 9.78 4.91 3.01
C PRO A 65 8.75 5.30 1.96
N PHE A 66 8.77 6.56 1.49
CA PHE A 66 7.87 7.02 0.44
C PHE A 66 8.16 6.32 -0.90
N LEU A 67 9.42 6.24 -1.32
CA LEU A 67 9.79 5.54 -2.55
C LEU A 67 9.47 4.04 -2.46
N ALA A 68 9.75 3.42 -1.31
CA ALA A 68 9.41 2.03 -1.05
C ALA A 68 7.90 1.79 -1.23
N SER A 69 7.05 2.66 -0.69
CA SER A 69 5.60 2.52 -0.82
C SER A 69 5.09 2.61 -2.27
N ILE A 70 5.72 3.43 -3.11
CA ILE A 70 5.40 3.51 -4.55
C ILE A 70 5.77 2.20 -5.24
N VAL A 71 6.98 1.70 -5.00
CA VAL A 71 7.42 0.42 -5.57
C VAL A 71 6.51 -0.71 -5.11
N ILE A 72 6.16 -0.74 -3.82
CA ILE A 72 5.28 -1.75 -3.22
C ILE A 72 3.89 -1.72 -3.85
N SER A 73 3.29 -0.55 -4.04
CA SER A 73 1.95 -0.45 -4.61
C SER A 73 1.93 -0.83 -6.09
N VAL A 74 2.92 -0.37 -6.86
CA VAL A 74 3.03 -0.65 -8.30
C VAL A 74 3.30 -2.13 -8.55
N PHE A 75 4.33 -2.71 -7.91
CA PHE A 75 4.64 -4.13 -8.10
C PHE A 75 3.58 -5.03 -7.47
N GLY A 76 2.97 -4.62 -6.36
CA GLY A 76 1.91 -5.38 -5.70
C GLY A 76 0.64 -5.43 -6.54
N ILE A 77 0.11 -4.27 -6.93
CA ILE A 77 -1.19 -4.16 -7.62
C ILE A 77 -1.04 -4.46 -9.10
N ILE A 78 -0.15 -3.77 -9.81
CA ILE A 78 -0.02 -3.91 -11.26
C ILE A 78 0.75 -5.19 -11.58
N GLY A 79 1.95 -5.36 -11.00
CA GLY A 79 2.78 -6.53 -11.26
C GLY A 79 2.09 -7.82 -10.82
N PHE A 80 1.97 -8.04 -9.52
CA PHE A 80 1.44 -9.29 -8.98
C PHE A 80 -0.09 -9.40 -9.10
N GLY A 81 -0.82 -8.31 -8.91
CA GLY A 81 -2.28 -8.32 -8.85
C GLY A 81 -2.96 -8.44 -10.21
N VAL A 82 -2.42 -7.79 -11.23
CA VAL A 82 -2.98 -7.78 -12.60
C VAL A 82 -2.22 -8.75 -13.50
N PHE A 83 -0.90 -8.67 -13.61
CA PHE A 83 -0.16 -9.47 -14.60
C PHE A 83 0.10 -10.93 -14.18
N PHE A 84 0.42 -11.20 -12.91
CA PHE A 84 0.81 -12.56 -12.48
C PHE A 84 -0.30 -13.35 -11.79
N GLY A 85 -1.23 -12.67 -11.12
CA GLY A 85 -2.18 -13.33 -10.22
C GLY A 85 -3.65 -13.26 -10.64
N ASP A 86 -4.00 -12.43 -11.64
CA ASP A 86 -5.39 -12.09 -12.02
C ASP A 86 -6.33 -11.72 -10.85
N LYS A 87 -5.77 -11.50 -9.66
CA LYS A 87 -6.48 -11.26 -8.40
C LYS A 87 -7.24 -9.94 -8.39
N LEU A 88 -6.73 -8.98 -9.17
CA LEU A 88 -7.27 -7.62 -9.27
C LEU A 88 -7.71 -7.27 -10.69
N ALA A 89 -7.52 -8.15 -11.68
CA ALA A 89 -7.81 -7.90 -13.09
C ALA A 89 -9.30 -7.71 -13.40
N GLY A 90 -10.19 -8.18 -12.52
CA GLY A 90 -11.65 -8.01 -12.64
C GLY A 90 -12.20 -6.69 -12.10
N TYR A 91 -11.39 -5.86 -11.44
CA TYR A 91 -11.85 -4.57 -10.89
C TYR A 91 -11.71 -3.43 -11.90
N SER A 92 -12.46 -2.34 -11.68
CA SER A 92 -12.38 -1.16 -12.55
C SER A 92 -10.99 -0.52 -12.49
N ASN A 93 -10.53 -0.01 -13.64
CA ASN A 93 -9.24 0.70 -13.73
C ASN A 93 -9.15 1.89 -12.76
N GLU A 94 -10.27 2.56 -12.53
CA GLU A 94 -10.39 3.67 -11.58
C GLU A 94 -10.07 3.23 -10.14
N LEU A 95 -10.59 2.06 -9.72
CA LEU A 95 -10.30 1.49 -8.40
C LEU A 95 -8.83 1.11 -8.28
N LEU A 96 -8.25 0.49 -9.31
CA LEU A 96 -6.84 0.10 -9.33
C LEU A 96 -5.91 1.31 -9.21
N ILE A 97 -6.18 2.38 -9.97
CA ILE A 97 -5.41 3.63 -9.88
C ILE A 97 -5.54 4.23 -8.48
N GLY A 98 -6.74 4.26 -7.92
CA GLY A 98 -6.99 4.72 -6.56
C GLY A 98 -6.18 3.91 -5.53
N LEU A 99 -6.16 2.58 -5.65
CA LEU A 99 -5.39 1.70 -4.77
C LEU A 99 -3.88 1.95 -4.90
N VAL A 100 -3.35 2.08 -6.11
CA VAL A 100 -1.93 2.36 -6.37
C VAL A 100 -1.49 3.67 -5.72
N LEU A 101 -2.31 4.72 -5.81
CA LEU A 101 -2.01 6.04 -5.24
C LEU A 101 -2.27 6.12 -3.73
N SER A 102 -3.18 5.30 -3.21
CA SER A 102 -3.58 5.34 -1.81
C SER A 102 -2.47 4.90 -0.85
N LEU A 103 -1.63 3.93 -1.21
CA LEU A 103 -0.54 3.47 -0.35
C LEU A 103 0.59 4.51 -0.19
N PRO A 104 1.11 5.15 -1.27
CA PRO A 104 2.03 6.28 -1.14
C PRO A 104 1.47 7.42 -0.31
N PHE A 105 0.20 7.76 -0.52
CA PHE A 105 -0.46 8.81 0.25
C PHE A 105 -0.59 8.45 1.73
N ALA A 106 -1.01 7.23 2.05
CA ALA A 106 -1.10 6.75 3.43
C ALA A 106 0.28 6.73 4.11
N THR A 107 1.31 6.29 3.40
CA THR A 107 2.69 6.27 3.90
C THR A 107 3.19 7.69 4.19
N PHE A 108 2.88 8.65 3.32
CA PHE A 108 3.19 10.06 3.53
C PHE A 108 2.52 10.61 4.79
N LEU A 109 1.22 10.37 4.97
CA LEU A 109 0.49 10.82 6.16
C LEU A 109 1.07 10.23 7.45
N VAL A 110 1.36 8.92 7.47
CA VAL A 110 1.92 8.28 8.66
C VAL A 110 3.32 8.83 8.97
N ASN A 111 4.12 9.12 7.94
CA ASN A 111 5.43 9.71 8.13
C ASN A 111 5.34 11.13 8.73
N GLU A 112 4.46 11.96 8.19
CA GLU A 112 4.22 13.33 8.70
C GLU A 112 3.71 13.31 10.15
N LEU A 113 2.75 12.45 10.46
CA LEU A 113 2.22 12.30 11.83
C LEU A 113 3.31 11.86 12.81
N LYS A 114 4.19 10.95 12.39
CA LYS A 114 5.30 10.47 13.23
C LYS A 114 6.34 11.58 13.47
N SER A 115 6.68 12.37 12.45
CA SER A 115 7.59 13.50 12.61
C SER A 115 7.04 14.54 13.61
N ARG A 116 5.75 14.90 13.49
CA ARG A 116 5.12 15.85 14.42
C ARG A 116 5.05 15.35 15.87
N HIS A 117 4.83 14.04 16.05
CA HIS A 117 4.82 13.47 17.40
C HIS A 117 6.21 13.49 18.05
N GLN A 118 7.27 13.35 17.26
CA GLN A 118 8.65 13.47 17.77
C GLN A 118 9.02 14.92 18.10
N GLU A 119 8.54 15.89 17.32
CA GLU A 119 8.74 17.32 17.60
C GLU A 119 8.05 17.78 18.90
N GLN A 120 6.88 17.22 19.24
CA GLN A 120 6.18 17.54 20.49
C GLN A 120 6.82 16.92 21.74
N GLN A 121 7.75 15.97 21.58
CA GLN A 121 8.45 15.30 22.70
C GLN A 121 9.87 15.84 22.93
N SER A 122 10.35 16.77 22.10
CA SER A 122 11.65 17.43 22.23
C SER A 122 11.53 18.82 22.83
#